data_AF-A0A845TW77-F1
#
_entry.id   AF-A0A845TW77-F1
#
_cell.length_a   1.000
_cell.length_b   1.000
_cell.length_c   1.000
_cell.angle_alpha   90.00
_cell.angle_beta   90.00
_cell.angle_gamma   90.00
#
_symmetry.space_group_name_H-M   'P 1'
#
loop_
_entity.id
_entity.type
_entity.pdbx_description
1 polymer ?
#
loop_
_entity_poly.entity_id
_entity_poly.type
_entity_poly.pdbx_seq_one_letter_code
_entity_poly.pdbx_strand_id
1 'polypeptide(L)'
;MTESVKVGVVMGSSSDWDVMQHAVAMLKDFGIAHEAQVISAHRMPDQLFAYAESARARGLVAIIAGAGGAAHLPGMLAAKTIVPVLGVPV
;
A
#
# COMPACT_ATOMS: atom_id res chain seq x y z
N MET A 1 -5.60 5.59 23.86
CA MET A 1 -4.47 5.77 22.93
C MET A 1 -5.00 5.49 21.55
N THR A 2 -5.02 6.47 20.64
CA THR A 2 -5.40 6.21 19.25
C THR A 2 -4.30 5.39 18.60
N GLU A 3 -4.66 4.21 18.10
CA GLU A 3 -3.70 3.29 17.51
C GLU A 3 -3.21 3.87 16.17
N SER A 4 -1.93 4.24 16.11
CA SER A 4 -1.33 4.81 14.89
C SER A 4 -1.28 3.76 13.79
N VAL A 5 -1.77 4.07 12.59
CA VAL A 5 -1.67 3.21 11.40
C VAL A 5 -0.22 2.75 11.20
N LYS A 6 -0.01 1.44 11.08
CA LYS A 6 1.31 0.80 10.92
C LYS A 6 1.55 0.27 9.52
N VAL A 7 0.51 -0.26 8.86
CA VAL A 7 0.64 -0.88 7.53
C VAL A 7 -0.26 -0.16 6.52
N GLY A 8 0.32 0.21 5.37
CA GLY A 8 -0.44 0.69 4.23
C GLY A 8 -0.76 -0.44 3.25
N VAL A 9 -2.02 -0.63 2.88
CA VAL A 9 -2.43 -1.53 1.80
C VAL A 9 -2.84 -0.69 0.60
N VAL A 10 -2.08 -0.75 -0.49
CA VAL A 10 -2.26 0.10 -1.66
C VAL A 10 -2.53 -0.76 -2.88
N MET A 11 -3.49 -0.36 -3.71
CA MET A 11 -3.82 -1.08 -4.95
C MET A 11 -4.06 -0.14 -6.12
N GLY A 12 -3.77 -0.60 -7.34
CA GLY A 12 -3.81 0.24 -8.53
C GLY A 12 -5.21 0.59 -9.03
N SER A 13 -6.20 -0.24 -8.66
CA SER A 13 -7.60 -0.10 -9.05
C SER A 13 -8.54 -0.72 -8.02
N SER A 14 -9.83 -0.39 -8.08
CA SER A 14 -10.84 -1.04 -7.25
C SER A 14 -11.05 -2.52 -7.59
N SER A 15 -10.72 -2.98 -8.82
CA SER A 15 -10.84 -4.40 -9.17
C SER A 15 -9.76 -5.25 -8.52
N ASP A 16 -8.65 -4.64 -8.09
CA ASP A 16 -7.59 -5.35 -7.34
C ASP A 16 -8.04 -5.71 -5.91
N TRP A 17 -9.15 -5.13 -5.43
CA TRP A 17 -9.68 -5.36 -4.09
C TRP A 17 -10.01 -6.83 -3.83
N ASP A 18 -10.49 -7.55 -4.85
CA ASP A 18 -10.86 -8.96 -4.71
C ASP A 18 -9.69 -9.82 -4.21
N VAL A 19 -8.46 -9.47 -4.59
CA VAL A 19 -7.22 -10.08 -4.10
C VAL A 19 -6.71 -9.40 -2.84
N MET A 20 -6.65 -8.07 -2.83
CA MET A 20 -5.99 -7.31 -1.76
C MET A 20 -6.75 -7.32 -0.43
N GLN A 21 -8.05 -7.61 -0.44
CA GLN A 21 -8.85 -7.77 0.78
C GLN A 21 -8.33 -8.88 1.69
N HIS A 22 -7.65 -9.90 1.16
CA HIS A 22 -7.09 -10.98 1.96
C HIS A 22 -5.94 -10.47 2.86
N ALA A 23 -5.11 -9.54 2.38
CA ALA A 23 -4.09 -8.91 3.21
C ALA A 23 -4.72 -8.08 4.34
N VAL A 24 -5.78 -7.33 4.03
CA VAL A 24 -6.56 -6.56 5.01
C VAL A 24 -7.18 -7.48 6.06
N ALA A 25 -7.76 -8.62 5.67
CA ALA A 25 -8.32 -9.60 6.60
C ALA A 25 -7.26 -10.12 7.58
N MET A 26 -6.09 -10.52 7.09
CA MET A 26 -5.00 -10.97 7.97
C MET A 26 -4.53 -9.88 8.93
N LEU A 27 -4.40 -8.63 8.47
CA LEU A 27 -4.02 -7.51 9.35
C LEU A 27 -5.07 -7.28 10.45
N LYS A 28 -6.36 -7.44 10.15
CA LYS A 28 -7.44 -7.37 11.16
C LYS A 28 -7.34 -8.51 12.16
N ASP A 29 -7.14 -9.73 11.70
CA ASP A 29 -7.05 -10.92 12.56
C ASP A 29 -5.88 -10.83 13.55
N PHE A 30 -4.78 -10.23 13.13
CA PHE A 30 -3.62 -9.96 14.01
C PHE A 30 -3.71 -8.66 14.82
N GLY A 31 -4.78 -7.88 14.67
CA GLY A 31 -4.94 -6.60 15.37
C GLY A 31 -3.92 -5.54 14.95
N ILE A 32 -3.47 -5.55 13.70
CA ILE A 32 -2.49 -4.57 13.18
C ILE A 32 -3.25 -3.39 12.58
N ALA A 33 -3.08 -2.20 13.14
CA ALA A 33 -3.64 -0.96 12.59
C ALA A 33 -3.14 -0.70 11.16
N HIS A 34 -4.05 -0.53 10.22
CA HIS A 34 -3.75 -0.39 8.79
C HIS A 34 -4.71 0.57 8.09
N GLU A 35 -4.32 1.01 6.90
CA GLU A 35 -5.16 1.75 5.95
C GLU A 35 -5.22 0.99 4.62
N ALA A 36 -6.29 1.15 3.86
CA ALA A 36 -6.42 0.61 2.51
C ALA A 36 -6.78 1.73 1.54
N GLN A 37 -6.04 1.88 0.44
CA GLN A 37 -6.23 2.97 -0.53
C GLN A 37 -6.06 2.48 -1.99
N VAL A 38 -6.82 3.08 -2.91
CA VAL A 38 -6.61 2.92 -4.35
C VAL A 38 -5.70 4.03 -4.84
N ILE A 39 -4.45 3.70 -5.19
CA ILE A 39 -3.46 4.64 -5.73
C ILE A 39 -2.85 4.01 -7.00
N SER A 40 -3.21 4.57 -8.14
CA SER A 40 -2.78 4.05 -9.45
C SER A 40 -1.42 4.63 -9.85
N ALA A 41 -0.44 3.77 -10.11
CA ALA A 41 0.87 4.21 -10.59
C ALA A 41 0.83 4.96 -11.92
N HIS A 42 -0.09 4.58 -12.81
CA HIS A 42 -0.19 5.20 -14.14
C HIS A 42 -1.19 6.35 -14.20
N ARG A 43 -2.25 6.32 -13.38
CA ARG A 43 -3.32 7.34 -13.43
C ARG A 43 -3.19 8.42 -12.37
N MET A 44 -2.47 8.14 -11.28
CA MET A 44 -2.28 9.05 -10.15
C MET A 44 -0.82 9.05 -9.64
N PRO A 45 0.18 9.28 -10.52
CA PRO A 45 1.60 9.16 -10.17
C PRO A 45 2.04 10.13 -9.05
N ASP A 46 1.51 11.36 -9.04
CA ASP A 46 1.86 12.34 -8.00
C ASP A 46 1.33 11.93 -6.62
N GLN A 47 0.14 11.32 -6.57
CA GLN A 47 -0.40 10.77 -5.31
C GLN A 47 0.44 9.58 -4.84
N LEU A 48 0.92 8.74 -5.75
CA LEU A 48 1.85 7.66 -5.42
C LEU A 48 3.12 8.21 -4.77
N PHE A 49 3.70 9.27 -5.35
CA PHE A 49 4.92 9.87 -4.83
C PHE A 49 4.68 10.48 -3.45
N ALA A 50 3.63 11.29 -3.29
CA ALA A 50 3.26 11.88 -2.02
C ALA A 50 2.98 10.82 -0.93
N TYR A 51 2.32 9.71 -1.30
CA TYR A 51 2.05 8.61 -0.39
C TYR A 51 3.35 7.95 0.10
N ALA A 52 4.26 7.62 -0.82
CA ALA A 52 5.52 6.96 -0.50
C ALA A 52 6.46 7.87 0.32
N GLU A 53 6.62 9.13 -0.10
CA GLU A 53 7.51 10.10 0.55
C GLU A 53 7.08 10.39 1.99
N SER A 54 5.76 10.47 2.23
CA SER A 54 5.22 10.71 3.58
C SER A 54 5.16 9.45 4.46
N ALA A 55 5.25 8.24 3.90
CA ALA A 55 4.99 6.98 4.60
C ALA A 55 5.77 6.83 5.92
N ARG A 56 7.07 7.10 5.91
CA ARG A 56 7.92 6.99 7.10
C ARG A 56 7.54 8.01 8.17
N ALA A 57 7.26 9.26 7.77
CA ALA A 57 6.88 10.33 8.69
C ALA A 57 5.50 10.08 9.33
N ARG A 58 4.59 9.40 8.61
CA ARG A 58 3.30 8.94 9.15
C ARG A 58 3.41 7.76 10.11
N GLY A 59 4.59 7.17 10.26
CA GLY A 59 4.83 6.03 11.15
C GLY A 59 4.52 4.67 10.53
N LEU A 60 4.36 4.59 9.21
CA LEU A 60 4.23 3.30 8.52
C LEU A 60 5.53 2.50 8.67
N VAL A 61 5.37 1.21 8.93
CA VAL A 61 6.48 0.24 9.05
C VAL A 61 6.51 -0.76 7.90
N ALA A 62 5.43 -0.86 7.12
CA ALA A 62 5.37 -1.64 5.88
C ALA A 62 4.29 -1.10 4.94
N ILE A 63 4.45 -1.36 3.64
CA ILE A 63 3.44 -1.14 2.60
C ILE A 63 3.23 -2.46 1.85
N ILE A 64 1.97 -2.88 1.69
CA ILE A 64 1.57 -4.01 0.85
C ILE A 64 0.93 -3.42 -0.41
N ALA A 65 1.52 -3.67 -1.58
CA ALA A 65 1.15 -3.04 -2.83
C ALA A 65 0.69 -4.06 -3.88
N GLY A 66 -0.56 -3.97 -4.33
CA GLY A 66 -1.17 -4.86 -5.32
C GLY A 66 -1.32 -4.21 -6.69
N ALA A 67 -0.85 -4.89 -7.74
CA ALA A 67 -1.11 -4.49 -9.12
C ALA A 67 -1.02 -5.68 -10.10
N GLY A 68 -1.81 -5.63 -11.17
CA GLY A 68 -1.80 -6.62 -12.26
C GLY A 68 -1.18 -6.07 -13.56
N GLY A 69 -0.84 -6.97 -14.50
CA GLY A 69 -0.30 -6.61 -15.81
C GLY A 69 1.07 -5.93 -15.73
N ALA A 70 1.19 -4.70 -16.25
CA ALA A 70 2.38 -3.86 -16.09
C ALA A 70 2.45 -3.26 -14.66
N ALA A 71 2.68 -4.13 -13.68
CA ALA A 71 2.51 -3.90 -12.25
C ALA A 71 3.59 -2.98 -11.63
N HIS A 72 3.59 -1.69 -12.00
CA HIS A 72 4.62 -0.73 -11.57
C HIS A 72 4.41 -0.19 -10.15
N LEU A 73 3.21 -0.32 -9.57
CA LEU A 73 2.88 0.26 -8.26
C LEU A 73 3.87 -0.14 -7.15
N PRO A 74 4.20 -1.43 -6.92
CA PRO A 74 5.13 -1.80 -5.86
C PRO A 74 6.53 -1.22 -6.06
N GLY A 75 7.06 -1.30 -7.29
CA GLY A 75 8.39 -0.80 -7.61
C GLY A 75 8.51 0.72 -7.47
N MET A 76 7.51 1.46 -7.94
CA MET A 76 7.51 2.93 -7.85
C MET A 76 7.37 3.42 -6.40
N LEU A 77 6.57 2.73 -5.57
CA LEU A 77 6.52 3.02 -4.13
C LEU A 77 7.89 2.80 -3.48
N ALA A 78 8.52 1.65 -3.75
CA ALA A 78 9.83 1.30 -3.20
C ALA A 78 10.94 2.28 -3.62
N ALA A 79 10.85 2.85 -4.82
CA ALA A 79 11.79 3.87 -5.30
C ALA A 79 11.67 5.21 -4.54
N LYS A 80 10.58 5.45 -3.82
CA LYS A 80 10.25 6.74 -3.21
C LYS A 80 10.17 6.69 -1.68
N THR A 81 10.45 5.54 -1.06
CA THR A 81 10.43 5.40 0.40
C THR A 81 11.41 4.34 0.89
N ILE A 82 11.88 4.50 2.13
CA ILE A 82 12.68 3.50 2.83
C ILE A 82 11.82 2.50 3.62
N VAL A 83 10.51 2.73 3.70
CA VAL A 83 9.57 1.79 4.31
C VAL A 83 9.53 0.52 3.45
N PRO A 84 9.67 -0.69 4.04
CA PRO A 84 9.58 -1.94 3.29
C PRO A 84 8.30 -2.03 2.45
N VAL A 85 8.45 -2.36 1.17
CA VAL A 85 7.33 -2.55 0.23
C VAL A 85 7.24 -4.01 -0.17
N LEU A 86 6.09 -4.63 0.06
CA LEU A 86 5.75 -6.00 -0.29
C LEU A 86 4.82 -5.98 -1.51
N GLY A 87 5.29 -6.48 -2.64
CA GLY A 87 4.50 -6.54 -3.88
C GLY A 87 3.61 -7.79 -3.92
N VAL A 88 2.34 -7.61 -4.27
CA VAL A 88 1.37 -8.67 -4.55
C VAL A 88 1.00 -8.60 -6.04
N PRO A 89 1.46 -9.56 -6.86
CA PRO A 89 1.01 -9.68 -8.24
C PRO A 89 -0.48 -10.07 -8.25
N VAL A 90 -1.33 -9.22 -8.83
CA VAL A 90 -2.78 -9.44 -8.98
C VAL A 90 -3.06 -10.17 -10.28
#